data_AF-A0AA36MAI1-F1
#
_entry.id   AF-A0AA36MAI1-F1
#
_cell.length_a   1.000
_cell.length_b   1.000
_cell.length_c   1.000
_cell.angle_alpha   90.00
_cell.angle_beta   90.00
_cell.angle_gamma   90.00
#
_symmetry.space_group_name_H-M   'P 1'
#
loop_
_entity.id
_entity.type
_entity.pdbx_description
1 polymer ?
#
loop_
_entity_poly.entity_id
_entity_poly.type
_entity_poly.pdbx_seq_one_letter_code
_entity_poly.pdbx_strand_id
1 'polypeptide(L)'
;MTIAGQKDDKLVHMVRIYMTENKEETIDWEEEPQEPFPQDCCGQSCRPCVFDIHHEDVVRWAKECAKRIPHEESTLYSHFYHDDCLEDDSIELVFSRSEYRPFELLDVRPLSHDTNLYKFAISHGKPNLPLGSHLRTR
;
A
#
# COMPACT_ATOMS: atom_id res chain seq x y z
N MET A 1 14.60 -9.51 7.86
CA MET A 1 13.96 -8.18 7.89
C MET A 1 14.27 -7.48 6.59
N THR A 2 13.24 -7.17 5.80
CA THR A 2 13.38 -6.39 4.56
C THR A 2 13.51 -4.91 4.91
N ILE A 3 14.17 -4.14 4.04
CA ILE A 3 14.36 -2.68 4.23
C ILE A 3 13.00 -1.95 4.37
N ALA A 4 11.94 -2.45 3.70
CA ALA A 4 10.59 -1.94 3.80
C ALA A 4 9.98 -2.09 5.22
N GLY A 5 10.16 -3.24 5.89
CA GLY A 5 9.65 -3.43 7.25
C GLY A 5 10.28 -2.48 8.28
N GLN A 6 11.58 -2.19 8.12
CA GLN A 6 12.28 -1.24 8.99
C GLN A 6 11.79 0.21 8.83
N LYS A 7 11.24 0.55 7.66
CA LYS A 7 10.66 1.87 7.38
C LYS A 7 9.27 2.01 7.99
N ASP A 8 8.43 1.00 7.83
CA ASP A 8 7.08 0.97 8.39
C ASP A 8 7.10 1.03 9.94
N ASP A 9 8.00 0.27 10.59
CA ASP A 9 8.18 0.30 12.06
C ASP A 9 8.55 1.69 12.58
N LYS A 10 9.45 2.39 11.87
CA LYS A 10 9.87 3.75 12.22
C LYS A 10 8.73 4.76 12.07
N LEU A 11 7.92 4.62 11.02
CA LEU A 11 6.75 5.48 10.82
C LEU A 11 5.77 5.32 11.98
N VAL A 12 5.40 4.08 12.31
CA VAL A 12 4.49 3.76 13.43
C VAL A 12 5.00 4.38 14.72
N HIS A 13 6.30 4.24 15.00
CA HIS A 13 6.91 4.84 16.19
C HIS A 13 6.75 6.36 16.23
N MET A 14 7.01 7.06 15.13
CA MET A 14 6.91 8.52 15.07
C MET A 14 5.45 9.01 15.16
N VAL A 15 4.50 8.29 14.57
CA VAL A 15 3.07 8.59 14.70
C VAL A 15 2.62 8.47 16.16
N ARG A 16 3.02 7.40 16.85
CA ARG A 16 2.70 7.21 18.27
C ARG A 16 3.26 8.32 19.16
N ILE A 17 4.49 8.77 18.90
CA ILE A 17 5.09 9.92 19.60
C ILE A 17 4.22 11.17 19.36
N TYR A 18 3.93 11.49 18.11
CA TYR A 18 3.15 12.68 17.77
C TYR A 18 1.76 12.67 18.43
N MET A 19 1.03 11.54 18.37
CA MET A 19 -0.30 11.44 18.98
C MET A 19 -0.26 11.56 20.51
N THR A 20 0.83 11.09 21.13
CA THR A 20 1.03 11.24 22.57
C THR A 20 1.29 12.71 22.95
N GLU A 21 2.10 13.41 22.17
CA GLU A 21 2.46 14.82 22.39
C GLU A 21 1.30 15.78 22.05
N ASN A 22 0.46 15.43 21.07
CA ASN A 22 -0.62 16.27 20.53
C ASN A 22 -2.00 15.63 20.76
N LYS A 23 -2.21 15.09 21.96
CA LYS A 23 -3.41 14.30 22.29
C LYS A 23 -4.73 15.06 22.12
N GLU A 24 -4.75 16.36 22.40
CA GLU A 24 -5.96 17.19 22.26
C GLU A 24 -6.30 17.45 20.79
N GLU A 25 -5.29 17.63 19.93
CA GLU A 25 -5.47 17.89 18.50
C GLU A 25 -5.81 16.62 17.70
N THR A 26 -5.50 15.45 18.27
CA THR A 26 -5.69 14.15 17.63
C THR A 26 -6.91 13.39 18.17
N ILE A 27 -7.76 14.03 18.99
CA ILE A 27 -8.91 13.37 19.63
C ILE A 27 -9.94 12.80 18.65
N ASP A 28 -10.10 13.45 17.48
CA ASP A 28 -11.03 13.03 16.42
C ASP A 28 -10.38 12.11 15.38
N TRP A 29 -9.12 11.71 15.59
CA TRP A 29 -8.42 10.82 14.66
C TRP A 29 -8.79 9.37 14.92
N GLU A 30 -8.64 8.53 13.90
CA GLU A 30 -8.87 7.10 14.06
C GLU A 30 -7.90 6.50 15.09
N GLU A 31 -8.42 5.67 15.99
CA GLU A 31 -7.63 5.05 17.06
C GLU A 31 -6.71 3.95 16.51
N GLU A 32 -5.61 3.71 17.22
CA GLU A 32 -4.69 2.63 16.87
C GLU A 32 -5.39 1.26 17.01
N PRO A 33 -5.25 0.37 16.00
CA PRO A 33 -5.77 -0.99 16.08
C PRO A 33 -5.28 -1.70 17.34
N GLN A 34 -6.22 -2.23 18.12
CA GLN A 34 -5.93 -2.92 19.36
C GLN A 34 -5.15 -4.22 19.09
N GLU A 35 -4.10 -4.44 19.88
CA GLU A 35 -3.29 -5.65 19.77
C GLU A 35 -4.14 -6.89 20.13
N PRO A 36 -4.10 -7.96 19.31
CA PRO A 36 -4.82 -9.19 19.60
C PRO A 36 -4.25 -9.87 20.85
N PHE A 37 -5.10 -10.59 21.57
CA PHE A 37 -4.66 -11.36 22.72
C PHE A 37 -3.87 -12.60 22.27
N PRO A 38 -2.93 -13.11 23.07
CA PRO A 38 -2.22 -14.36 22.77
C PRO A 38 -3.14 -15.56 22.49
N GLN A 39 -4.32 -15.58 23.10
CA GLN A 39 -5.35 -16.62 22.91
C GLN A 39 -6.08 -16.54 21.55
N ASP A 40 -6.01 -15.40 20.86
CA ASP A 40 -6.56 -15.24 19.50
C ASP A 40 -5.65 -15.92 18.47
N CYS A 41 -4.41 -16.23 18.85
CA CYS A 41 -3.51 -17.05 18.06
C CYS A 41 -3.85 -18.54 18.21
N CYS A 42 -4.04 -19.24 17.09
CA CYS A 42 -4.32 -20.68 17.10
C CYS A 42 -3.13 -21.52 17.59
N GLY A 43 -1.93 -20.95 17.73
CA GLY A 43 -0.72 -21.64 18.17
C GLY A 43 -0.13 -22.63 17.15
N GLN A 44 -0.71 -22.74 15.95
CA GLN A 44 -0.34 -23.74 14.94
C GLN A 44 0.57 -23.23 13.82
N SER A 45 1.34 -22.16 14.07
CA SER A 45 2.25 -21.57 13.08
C SER A 45 1.57 -21.17 11.75
N CYS A 46 0.32 -20.71 11.82
CA CYS A 46 -0.40 -20.22 10.64
C CYS A 46 0.29 -19.00 10.01
N ARG A 47 0.11 -18.81 8.69
CA ARG A 47 0.57 -17.63 7.95
C ARG A 47 -0.48 -17.17 6.92
N PRO A 48 -0.92 -15.91 6.96
CA PRO A 48 -0.60 -14.91 8.00
C PRO A 48 -1.19 -15.29 9.36
N CYS A 49 -0.45 -15.00 10.43
CA CYS A 49 -0.91 -15.08 11.81
C CYS A 49 -1.77 -13.86 12.18
N VAL A 50 -2.58 -13.94 13.23
CA VAL A 50 -3.36 -12.80 13.74
C VAL A 50 -2.48 -11.59 14.06
N PHE A 51 -1.26 -11.81 14.55
CA PHE A 51 -0.28 -10.75 14.81
C PHE A 51 0.32 -10.15 13.52
N ASP A 52 0.43 -10.93 12.44
CA ASP A 52 0.88 -10.41 11.15
C ASP A 52 -0.19 -9.46 10.58
N ILE A 53 -1.46 -9.86 10.66
CA ILE A 53 -2.61 -9.03 10.21
C ILE A 53 -2.69 -7.76 11.06
N HIS A 54 -2.59 -7.87 12.38
CA HIS A 54 -2.58 -6.72 13.27
C HIS A 54 -1.45 -5.74 12.94
N HIS A 55 -0.24 -6.25 12.71
CA HIS A 55 0.89 -5.42 12.30
C HIS A 55 0.59 -4.65 11.00
N GLU A 56 0.03 -5.32 9.98
CA GLU A 56 -0.38 -4.66 8.73
C GLU A 56 -1.45 -3.58 8.96
N ASP A 57 -2.41 -3.83 9.85
CA ASP A 57 -3.45 -2.86 10.20
C ASP A 57 -2.87 -1.64 10.93
N VAL A 58 -1.94 -1.84 11.87
CA VAL A 58 -1.22 -0.75 12.55
C VAL A 58 -0.40 0.08 11.56
N VAL A 59 0.29 -0.57 10.61
CA VAL A 59 1.04 0.16 9.57
C VAL A 59 0.11 0.97 8.69
N ARG A 60 -1.05 0.43 8.31
CA ARG A 60 -2.06 1.15 7.51
C ARG A 60 -2.58 2.39 8.25
N TRP A 61 -2.96 2.20 9.51
CA TRP A 61 -3.38 3.29 10.39
C TRP A 61 -2.29 4.38 10.49
N ALA A 62 -1.04 4.00 10.77
CA ALA A 62 0.06 4.95 10.89
C ALA A 62 0.30 5.75 9.60
N LYS A 63 0.15 5.10 8.43
CA LYS A 63 0.24 5.78 7.13
C LYS A 63 -0.86 6.83 6.95
N GLU A 64 -2.09 6.54 7.35
CA GLU A 64 -3.19 7.52 7.27
C GLU A 64 -3.00 8.68 8.25
N CYS A 65 -2.55 8.42 9.48
CA CYS A 65 -2.20 9.47 10.43
C CYS A 65 -1.05 10.34 9.91
N ALA A 66 0.00 9.72 9.37
CA ALA A 66 1.19 10.43 8.89
C ALA A 66 0.92 11.42 7.74
N LYS A 67 -0.17 11.23 6.96
CA LYS A 67 -0.60 12.21 5.95
C LYS A 67 -1.12 13.53 6.55
N ARG A 68 -1.50 13.51 7.83
CA ARG A 68 -2.04 14.67 8.56
C ARG A 68 -1.01 15.32 9.47
N ILE A 69 0.08 14.61 9.78
CA ILE A 69 1.16 15.10 10.64
C ILE A 69 2.09 15.99 9.81
N PRO A 70 2.24 17.29 10.14
CA PRO A 70 3.22 18.16 9.49
C PRO A 70 4.65 17.71 9.81
N HIS A 71 5.52 17.73 8.81
CA HIS A 71 6.95 17.47 8.98
C HIS A 71 7.74 18.36 8.03
N GLU A 72 8.45 19.34 8.59
CA GLU A 72 9.19 20.37 7.85
C GLU A 72 8.29 21.09 6.82
N GLU A 73 8.59 20.97 5.53
CA GLU A 73 7.84 21.59 4.42
C GLU A 73 6.71 20.71 3.87
N SER A 74 6.47 19.52 4.46
CA SER A 74 5.49 18.56 3.95
C SER A 74 4.80 17.78 5.07
N THR A 75 4.41 16.53 4.81
CA THR A 75 3.82 15.62 5.78
C THR A 75 4.83 14.57 6.23
N LEU A 76 4.61 13.98 7.40
CA LEU A 76 5.40 12.85 7.87
C LEU A 76 5.35 11.68 6.87
N TYR A 77 4.21 11.46 6.24
CA TYR A 77 4.07 10.43 5.20
C TYR A 77 5.00 10.70 4.01
N SER A 78 4.98 11.91 3.46
CA SER A 78 5.84 12.27 2.32
C SER A 78 7.33 12.26 2.66
N HIS A 79 7.72 12.51 3.92
CA HIS A 79 9.11 12.35 4.34
C HIS A 79 9.59 10.89 4.26
N PHE A 80 8.76 9.93 4.69
CA PHE A 80 9.12 8.51 4.62
C PHE A 80 8.98 7.98 3.20
N TYR A 81 7.84 8.24 2.57
CA TYR A 81 7.44 7.67 1.28
C TYR A 81 7.71 8.64 0.12
N HIS A 82 8.67 9.57 0.28
CA HIS A 82 9.07 10.52 -0.78
C HIS A 82 9.34 9.82 -2.12
N ASP A 83 9.99 8.65 -2.08
CA ASP A 83 10.32 7.83 -3.24
C ASP A 83 9.11 7.10 -3.86
N ASP A 84 8.05 6.87 -3.08
CA ASP A 84 6.77 6.32 -3.54
C ASP A 84 5.79 7.44 -4.00
N CYS A 85 6.09 8.69 -3.63
CA CYS A 85 5.36 9.92 -3.97
C CYS A 85 6.02 10.71 -5.11
N LEU A 86 6.98 10.14 -5.84
CA LEU A 86 7.29 10.62 -7.19
C LEU A 86 6.14 10.26 -8.13
N GLU A 87 4.96 10.83 -7.86
CA GLU A 87 4.08 11.30 -8.93
C GLU A 87 4.85 12.43 -9.60
N ASP A 88 5.78 12.04 -10.46
CA ASP A 88 6.24 12.91 -11.53
C ASP A 88 4.98 13.20 -12.35
N ASP A 89 4.40 14.40 -12.17
CA ASP A 89 3.27 14.92 -12.92
C ASP A 89 3.50 14.88 -14.45
N SER A 90 4.71 14.52 -14.91
CA SER A 90 5.02 14.26 -16.31
C SER A 90 4.94 12.78 -16.76
N ILE A 91 4.74 11.82 -15.86
CA ILE A 91 4.60 10.40 -16.22
C ILE A 91 3.12 10.06 -16.38
N GLU A 92 2.67 10.02 -17.62
CA GLU A 92 1.37 9.45 -17.98
C GLU A 92 1.29 8.00 -17.46
N LEU A 93 0.48 7.77 -16.43
CA LEU A 93 0.25 6.43 -15.87
C LEU A 93 -0.49 5.57 -16.89
N VAL A 94 -0.12 4.30 -17.05
CA VAL A 94 -0.70 3.42 -18.08
C VAL A 94 -2.15 3.03 -17.75
N PHE A 95 -2.44 2.72 -16.49
CA PHE A 95 -3.72 2.20 -16.05
C PHE A 95 -4.47 3.21 -15.18
N SER A 96 -5.77 3.38 -15.45
CA SER A 96 -6.69 4.23 -14.69
C SER A 96 -7.67 3.40 -13.87
N ARG A 97 -8.06 3.90 -12.69
CA ARG A 97 -9.10 3.28 -11.84
C ARG A 97 -10.51 3.63 -12.30
N SER A 98 -10.69 4.72 -13.04
CA SER A 98 -11.99 5.29 -13.41
C SER A 98 -12.28 5.19 -14.91
N GLU A 99 -11.29 4.89 -15.75
CA GLU A 99 -11.40 4.99 -17.20
C GLU A 99 -10.83 3.76 -17.90
N TYR A 100 -11.50 3.33 -18.98
CA TYR A 100 -10.96 2.33 -19.88
C TYR A 100 -10.00 2.99 -20.85
N ARG A 101 -8.82 2.38 -21.01
CA ARG A 101 -7.82 2.81 -21.97
C ARG A 101 -7.61 1.72 -23.02
N PRO A 102 -7.41 2.09 -24.30
CA PRO A 102 -7.17 1.12 -25.35
C PRO A 102 -5.78 0.49 -25.21
N PHE A 103 -5.68 -0.79 -25.59
CA PHE A 103 -4.41 -1.52 -25.66
C PHE A 103 -4.34 -2.30 -26.96
N GLU A 104 -3.14 -2.47 -27.50
CA GLU A 104 -2.90 -3.32 -28.65
C GLU A 104 -2.65 -4.76 -28.19
N LEU A 105 -3.43 -5.71 -28.70
CA LEU A 105 -3.21 -7.14 -28.47
C LEU A 105 -2.12 -7.64 -29.42
N LEU A 106 -0.99 -8.07 -28.88
CA LEU A 106 0.18 -8.53 -29.65
C LEU A 106 0.19 -10.03 -29.90
N ASP A 107 -0.18 -10.83 -28.90
CA ASP A 107 -0.11 -12.29 -28.97
C ASP A 107 -1.20 -12.93 -28.11
N VAL A 108 -1.73 -14.07 -28.59
CA VAL A 108 -2.60 -14.96 -27.83
C VAL A 108 -2.03 -16.36 -27.97
N ARG A 109 -1.49 -16.87 -26.87
CA ARG A 109 -0.83 -18.17 -26.85
C ARG A 109 -1.64 -19.17 -26.02
N PRO A 110 -2.13 -20.27 -26.61
CA PRO A 110 -2.73 -21.34 -25.83
C PRO A 110 -1.65 -22.02 -24.98
N LEU A 111 -1.93 -22.17 -23.68
CA LEU A 111 -1.07 -22.89 -22.74
C LEU A 111 -1.65 -24.27 -22.39
N SER A 112 -2.98 -24.39 -22.37
CA SER A 112 -3.72 -25.64 -22.16
C SER A 112 -5.04 -25.62 -22.96
N HIS A 113 -5.89 -26.62 -22.75
CA HIS A 113 -7.21 -26.72 -23.37
C HIS A 113 -8.19 -25.61 -22.95
N ASP A 114 -7.96 -24.97 -21.80
CA ASP A 114 -8.83 -23.98 -21.17
C ASP A 114 -8.10 -22.70 -20.74
N THR A 115 -6.79 -22.61 -21.00
CA THR A 115 -5.95 -21.48 -20.58
C THR A 115 -5.21 -20.86 -21.75
N ASN A 116 -5.36 -19.55 -21.91
CA ASN A 116 -4.64 -18.73 -22.88
C ASN A 116 -3.83 -17.65 -22.17
N LEU A 117 -2.61 -17.41 -22.66
CA LEU A 117 -1.77 -16.30 -22.27
C LEU A 117 -1.90 -15.17 -23.30
N TYR A 118 -2.30 -13.99 -22.84
CA TYR A 118 -2.46 -12.81 -23.66
C TYR A 118 -1.29 -11.86 -23.43
N LYS A 119 -0.76 -11.29 -24.51
CA LYS A 119 0.27 -10.26 -24.46
C LYS A 119 -0.27 -8.98 -25.08
N PHE A 120 -0.22 -7.89 -24.32
CA PHE A 120 -0.64 -6.57 -24.77
C PHE A 120 0.57 -5.62 -24.85
N ALA A 121 0.53 -4.67 -25.77
CA ALA A 121 1.50 -3.58 -25.86
C ALA A 121 1.08 -2.43 -24.94
N ILE A 122 2.07 -1.78 -24.32
CA ILE A 122 1.92 -0.51 -23.63
C ILE A 122 2.67 0.51 -24.46
N SER A 123 1.93 1.37 -25.17
CA SER A 123 2.49 2.31 -26.14
C SER A 123 3.10 3.55 -25.47
N HIS A 124 2.51 3.98 -24.34
CA HIS A 124 2.92 5.17 -23.60
C HIS A 124 2.78 4.92 -22.10
N GLY A 125 3.65 5.55 -21.31
CA GLY A 125 3.57 5.52 -19.85
C GLY A 125 4.28 4.36 -19.17
N LYS A 126 4.33 4.42 -17.83
CA LYS A 126 4.90 3.38 -16.97
C LYS A 126 3.80 2.49 -16.37
N PRO A 127 3.92 1.15 -16.43
CA PRO A 127 2.96 0.25 -15.76
C PRO A 127 2.87 0.55 -14.26
N ASN A 128 1.66 0.80 -13.76
CA ASN A 128 1.39 1.26 -12.41
C ASN A 128 0.46 0.32 -11.61
N LEU A 129 0.61 -1.00 -11.80
CA LEU A 129 -0.16 -2.02 -11.08
C LEU A 129 0.71 -2.74 -10.06
N PRO A 130 0.36 -2.71 -8.76
CA PRO A 130 0.95 -3.60 -7.76
C PRO A 130 0.73 -5.07 -8.10
N LEU A 131 1.65 -5.94 -7.66
CA LEU A 131 1.49 -7.39 -7.77
C LEU A 131 0.20 -7.84 -7.08
N GLY A 132 -0.51 -8.79 -7.71
CA GLY A 132 -1.81 -9.27 -7.24
C GLY A 132 -3.01 -8.43 -7.68
N SER A 133 -2.80 -7.29 -8.35
CA SER A 133 -3.88 -6.52 -8.98
C SER A 133 -4.45 -7.24 -10.20
N HIS A 134 -5.69 -6.89 -10.57
CA HIS A 134 -6.32 -7.36 -11.80
C HIS A 134 -6.82 -6.18 -12.64
N LEU A 135 -6.96 -6.42 -13.94
CA LEU A 135 -7.50 -5.46 -14.90
C LEU A 135 -8.88 -5.91 -15.36
N ARG A 136 -9.75 -4.93 -15.63
CA ARG A 136 -11.04 -5.17 -16.25
C ARG A 136 -10.95 -4.84 -17.73
N THR A 137 -11.16 -5.85 -18.58
CA THR A 137 -11.23 -5.70 -20.04
C THR A 137 -12.68 -5.58 -20.49
N ARG A 138 -12.92 -4.90 -21.62
CA ARG A 138 -14.21 -4.81 -22.31
C ARG A 138 -14.01 -5.07 -23.78
#